data_AF-A0AAD8MT22-F1
#
_entry.id   AF-A0AAD8MT22-F1
#
_cell.length_a   1.000
_cell.length_b   1.000
_cell.length_c   1.000
_cell.angle_alpha   90.00
_cell.angle_beta   90.00
_cell.angle_gamma   90.00
#
_symmetry.space_group_name_H-M   'P 1'
#
loop_
_entity.id
_entity.type
_entity.pdbx_description
1 polymer ?
#
loop_
_entity_poly.entity_id
_entity_poly.type
_entity_poly.pdbx_seq_one_letter_code
_entity_poly.pdbx_strand_id
1 'polypeptide(L)'
;MKSVEEKERDEAHLHVLQNNSEVHPYIMMHKELLERQYQGKKKSAQWLIGEHNRLFANWFEKMVSVEMMENAKNVSETIRWLASKPSFSVLTYEGDTTLENPSFCSNIPICDKVDDSECIIASKRQNVEGIWIKN
;
A
#
# COMPACT_ATOMS: atom_id res chain seq x y z
N MET A 1 18.42 0.38 12.58
CA MET A 1 17.11 -0.30 12.39
C MET A 1 16.11 0.44 13.27
N LYS A 2 15.00 0.92 12.70
CA LYS A 2 13.97 1.66 13.46
C LYS A 2 12.73 0.77 13.57
N SER A 3 11.96 0.95 14.64
CA SER A 3 10.65 0.30 14.77
C SER A 3 9.57 1.23 14.23
N VAL A 4 8.59 0.65 13.53
CA VAL A 4 7.43 1.37 12.98
C VAL A 4 6.21 1.16 13.88
N GLU A 5 5.33 2.15 13.94
CA GLU A 5 4.04 2.01 14.63
C GLU A 5 3.14 0.99 13.93
N GLU A 6 2.32 0.27 14.70
CA GLU A 6 1.43 -0.76 14.15
C GLU A 6 0.51 -0.22 13.06
N LYS A 7 -0.04 0.98 13.25
CA LYS A 7 -0.93 1.61 12.29
C LYS A 7 -0.26 1.87 10.95
N GLU A 8 0.92 2.47 10.95
CA GLU A 8 1.68 2.78 9.72
C GLU A 8 2.08 1.50 9.00
N ARG A 9 2.53 0.49 9.76
CA ARG A 9 2.85 -0.84 9.22
C ARG A 9 1.63 -1.48 8.55
N ASP A 10 0.47 -1.46 9.20
CA ASP A 10 -0.74 -2.11 8.71
C ASP A 10 -1.31 -1.38 7.48
N GLU A 11 -1.24 -0.05 7.45
CA GLU A 11 -1.62 0.75 6.29
C GLU A 11 -0.72 0.45 5.08
N ALA A 12 0.60 0.38 5.29
CA ALA A 12 1.56 0.02 4.24
C ALA A 12 1.32 -1.42 3.73
N HIS A 13 1.08 -2.35 4.65
CA HIS A 13 0.78 -3.73 4.29
C HIS A 13 -0.51 -3.84 3.45
N LEU A 14 -1.59 -3.21 3.90
CA LEU A 14 -2.87 -3.20 3.17
C LEU A 14 -2.70 -2.61 1.77
N HIS A 15 -1.90 -1.56 1.63
CA HIS A 15 -1.62 -0.95 0.33
C HIS A 15 -0.93 -1.95 -0.63
N VAL A 16 0.08 -2.69 -0.16
CA VAL A 16 0.74 -3.73 -0.97
C VAL A 16 -0.26 -4.81 -1.40
N LEU A 17 -1.10 -5.27 -0.47
CA LEU A 17 -2.12 -6.28 -0.77
C LEU A 17 -3.12 -5.82 -1.83
N GLN A 18 -3.59 -4.57 -1.74
CA GLN A 18 -4.57 -4.00 -2.68
C GLN A 18 -4.03 -3.83 -4.10
N ASN A 19 -2.72 -3.68 -4.26
CA ASN A 19 -2.08 -3.44 -5.56
C ASN A 19 -1.51 -4.71 -6.21
N ASN A 20 -1.63 -5.88 -5.57
CA ASN A 20 -1.16 -7.14 -6.14
C ASN A 20 -2.31 -7.88 -6.86
N SER A 21 -2.11 -8.24 -8.12
CA SER A 21 -3.11 -8.93 -8.93
C SER A 21 -3.46 -10.33 -8.44
N GLU A 22 -2.51 -11.07 -7.86
CA GLU A 22 -2.77 -12.41 -7.29
C GLU A 22 -3.70 -12.34 -6.07
N VAL A 23 -3.73 -11.20 -5.37
CA VAL A 23 -4.57 -10.98 -4.17
C VAL A 23 -6.01 -10.59 -4.56
N HIS A 24 -6.24 -10.18 -5.81
CA HIS A 24 -7.55 -9.70 -6.26
C HIS A 24 -8.72 -10.69 -6.02
N PRO A 25 -8.58 -12.00 -6.27
CA PRO A 25 -9.63 -12.98 -5.96
C PRO A 25 -10.02 -12.98 -4.48
N TYR A 26 -9.03 -12.84 -3.58
CA TYR A 26 -9.26 -12.77 -2.14
C TYR A 26 -9.97 -11.46 -1.73
N ILE A 27 -9.63 -10.34 -2.37
CA ILE A 27 -10.31 -9.05 -2.16
C ILE A 27 -11.80 -9.18 -2.49
N MET A 28 -12.11 -9.76 -3.64
CA MET A 28 -13.49 -9.97 -4.08
C MET A 28 -14.24 -10.91 -3.15
N MET A 29 -13.63 -12.05 -2.80
CA MET A 29 -14.20 -13.01 -1.86
C MET A 29 -14.52 -12.38 -0.49
N HIS A 30 -13.63 -11.54 0.05
CA HIS A 30 -13.89 -10.87 1.33
C HIS A 30 -15.03 -9.85 1.22
N LYS A 31 -15.09 -9.08 0.14
CA LYS A 31 -16.16 -8.10 -0.09
C LYS A 31 -17.52 -8.80 -0.19
N GLU A 32 -17.62 -9.88 -0.96
CA GLU A 32 -18.84 -10.67 -1.08
C GLU A 32 -19.26 -11.28 0.27
N LEU A 33 -18.30 -11.74 1.08
CA LEU A 33 -18.56 -12.23 2.43
C LEU A 33 -19.16 -11.14 3.32
N LEU A 34 -18.60 -9.93 3.29
CA LEU A 34 -19.13 -8.79 4.04
C LEU A 34 -20.51 -8.37 3.54
N GLU A 35 -20.72 -8.29 2.22
CA GLU A 35 -22.02 -7.98 1.64
C GLU A 35 -23.09 -8.97 2.11
N ARG A 36 -22.78 -10.26 2.11
CA ARG A 36 -23.68 -11.31 2.59
C ARG A 36 -23.93 -11.22 4.09
N GLN A 37 -22.88 -11.02 4.89
CA GLN A 37 -22.96 -10.93 6.36
C GLN A 37 -23.75 -9.70 6.83
N TYR A 38 -23.72 -8.62 6.06
CA TYR A 38 -24.40 -7.36 6.36
C TYR A 38 -25.62 -7.11 5.46
N GLN A 39 -26.05 -8.09 4.68
CA GLN A 39 -27.25 -8.01 3.87
C GLN A 39 -28.47 -7.68 4.75
N GLY A 40 -29.26 -6.68 4.33
CA GLY A 40 -30.44 -6.23 5.08
C GLY A 40 -30.15 -5.32 6.28
N LYS A 41 -28.88 -5.07 6.63
CA LYS A 41 -28.51 -4.04 7.59
C LYS A 41 -28.40 -2.69 6.88
N LYS A 42 -28.79 -1.59 7.53
CA LYS A 42 -28.66 -0.22 7.00
C LYS A 42 -27.20 0.25 7.00
N LYS A 43 -26.30 -0.50 6.35
CA LYS A 43 -24.89 -0.17 6.17
C LYS A 43 -24.68 0.39 4.77
N SER A 44 -23.95 1.51 4.68
CA SER A 44 -23.60 2.11 3.39
C SER A 44 -22.44 1.37 2.73
N ALA A 45 -22.29 1.55 1.41
CA ALA A 45 -21.14 1.02 0.67
C ALA A 45 -19.80 1.51 1.24
N GLN A 46 -19.72 2.79 1.65
CA GLN A 46 -18.53 3.35 2.29
C GLN A 46 -18.19 2.66 3.61
N TRP A 47 -19.20 2.29 4.40
CA TRP A 47 -18.97 1.54 5.63
C TRP A 47 -18.43 0.14 5.34
N LEU A 48 -18.94 -0.54 4.30
CA LEU A 48 -18.43 -1.86 3.89
C LEU A 48 -16.98 -1.79 3.39
N ILE A 49 -16.62 -0.74 2.65
CA ILE A 49 -15.23 -0.50 2.22
C ILE A 49 -14.33 -0.29 3.45
N GLY A 50 -14.77 0.54 4.40
CA GLY A 50 -14.02 0.76 5.64
C GLY A 50 -13.84 -0.53 6.46
N GLU A 51 -14.90 -1.33 6.58
CA GLU A 51 -14.84 -2.59 7.30
C GLU A 51 -13.97 -3.64 6.59
N HIS A 52 -14.04 -3.70 5.26
CA HIS A 52 -13.13 -4.49 4.44
C HIS A 52 -11.68 -4.09 4.71
N ASN A 53 -11.33 -2.81 4.56
CA ASN A 53 -9.96 -2.32 4.77
C ASN A 53 -9.45 -2.65 6.18
N ARG A 54 -10.30 -2.54 7.20
CA ARG A 54 -9.94 -2.83 8.59
C ARG A 54 -9.65 -4.31 8.84
N LEU A 55 -10.41 -5.21 8.22
CA LEU A 55 -10.36 -6.63 8.54
C LEU A 55 -9.56 -7.46 7.53
N PHE A 56 -9.34 -6.95 6.32
CA PHE A 56 -8.87 -7.73 5.19
C PHE A 56 -7.53 -8.42 5.44
N ALA A 57 -6.51 -7.73 5.96
CA ALA A 57 -5.19 -8.35 6.20
C ALA A 57 -5.28 -9.56 7.15
N ASN A 58 -5.98 -9.42 8.28
CA ASN A 58 -6.16 -10.49 9.25
C ASN A 58 -7.04 -11.63 8.71
N TRP A 59 -8.04 -11.30 7.89
CA TRP A 59 -8.88 -12.29 7.24
C TRP A 59 -8.09 -13.07 6.17
N PHE A 60 -7.28 -12.37 5.37
CA PHE A 60 -6.47 -12.93 4.30
C PHE A 60 -5.43 -13.92 4.84
N GLU A 61 -4.71 -13.56 5.90
CA GLU A 61 -3.79 -14.45 6.61
C GLU A 61 -4.46 -15.78 7.02
N LYS A 62 -5.67 -15.70 7.59
CA LYS A 62 -6.44 -16.87 8.02
C LYS A 62 -6.92 -17.71 6.84
N MET A 63 -7.45 -17.08 5.79
CA MET A 63 -7.92 -17.77 4.60
C MET A 63 -6.80 -18.53 3.90
N VAL A 64 -5.65 -17.89 3.72
CA VAL A 64 -4.47 -18.54 3.12
C VAL A 64 -3.98 -19.68 4.00
N SER A 65 -3.99 -19.52 5.33
CA SER A 65 -3.64 -20.61 6.25
C SER A 65 -4.56 -21.84 6.08
N VAL A 66 -5.88 -21.63 5.93
CA VAL A 66 -6.84 -22.71 5.66
C VAL A 66 -6.57 -23.38 4.32
N GLU A 67 -6.40 -22.61 3.24
CA GLU A 67 -6.10 -23.14 1.90
C GLU A 67 -4.79 -23.94 1.88
N MET A 68 -3.79 -23.49 2.64
CA MET A 68 -2.52 -24.22 2.78
C MET A 68 -2.70 -25.57 3.49
N MET A 69 -3.59 -25.66 4.48
CA MET A 69 -3.90 -26.91 5.17
C MET A 69 -4.65 -27.89 4.27
N GLU A 70 -5.53 -27.39 3.39
CA GLU A 70 -6.28 -28.23 2.45
C GLU A 70 -5.41 -28.70 1.29
N ASN A 71 -4.69 -27.77 0.64
CA ASN A 71 -3.77 -28.08 -0.43
C ASN A 71 -2.74 -26.97 -0.67
N ALA A 72 -1.60 -27.05 0.03
CA ALA A 72 -0.49 -26.12 -0.10
C ALA A 72 0.03 -25.91 -1.54
N LYS A 73 -0.18 -26.84 -2.47
CA LYS A 73 0.26 -26.70 -3.87
C LYS A 73 -0.57 -25.68 -4.66
N ASN A 74 -1.80 -25.41 -4.22
CA ASN A 74 -2.70 -24.46 -4.89
C ASN A 74 -2.41 -23.01 -4.51
N VAL A 75 -1.72 -22.77 -3.39
CA VAL A 75 -1.37 -21.43 -2.92
C VAL A 75 -0.01 -21.05 -3.50
N SER A 76 0.05 -19.99 -4.30
CA SER A 76 1.31 -19.48 -4.86
C SER A 76 2.26 -19.01 -3.77
N GLU A 77 3.56 -19.02 -4.06
CA GLU A 77 4.55 -18.50 -3.11
C GLU A 77 4.31 -17.02 -2.80
N THR A 78 3.97 -16.20 -3.80
CA THR A 78 3.59 -14.79 -3.62
C THR A 78 2.50 -14.63 -2.56
N ILE A 79 1.42 -15.41 -2.66
CA ILE A 79 0.29 -15.34 -1.72
C ILE A 79 0.71 -15.74 -0.30
N ARG A 80 1.57 -16.76 -0.14
CA ARG A 80 2.08 -17.15 1.18
C ARG A 80 2.90 -16.03 1.82
N TRP A 81 3.77 -15.37 1.05
CA TRP A 81 4.57 -14.25 1.53
C TRP A 81 3.70 -13.05 1.89
N LEU A 82 2.72 -12.73 1.05
CA LEU A 82 1.82 -11.61 1.28
C LEU A 82 0.84 -11.84 2.43
N ALA A 83 0.43 -13.08 2.69
CA ALA A 83 -0.40 -13.42 3.83
C ALA A 83 0.33 -13.21 5.17
N SER A 84 1.66 -13.24 5.14
CA SER A 84 2.48 -12.96 6.31
C SER A 84 2.59 -11.45 6.53
N LYS A 85 2.34 -11.00 7.77
CA LYS A 85 2.50 -9.58 8.10
C LYS A 85 3.97 -9.14 8.02
N PRO A 86 4.24 -7.89 7.60
CA PRO A 86 5.59 -7.36 7.61
C PRO A 86 6.12 -7.20 9.03
N SER A 87 7.45 -7.23 9.15
CA SER A 87 8.13 -6.95 10.41
C SER A 87 7.86 -5.51 10.87
N PHE A 88 7.79 -5.30 12.18
CA PHE A 88 7.82 -3.95 12.76
C PHE A 88 9.16 -3.24 12.56
N SER A 89 10.20 -4.00 12.24
CA SER A 89 11.56 -3.51 12.17
C SER A 89 11.92 -3.16 10.74
N VAL A 90 12.20 -1.88 10.49
CA VAL A 90 12.55 -1.37 9.16
C VAL A 90 14.01 -0.93 9.09
N LEU A 91 14.62 -1.24 7.95
CA LEU A 91 15.89 -0.65 7.59
C LEU A 91 15.63 0.81 7.20
N THR A 92 16.38 1.70 7.82
CA THR A 92 16.39 3.11 7.46
C THR A 92 17.77 3.44 6.96
N TYR A 93 17.83 4.15 5.85
CA TYR A 93 19.06 4.69 5.30
C TYR A 93 19.02 6.20 5.54
N GLU A 94 19.96 6.69 6.33
CA GLU A 94 20.20 8.11 6.44
C GLU A 94 21.09 8.46 5.25
N GLY A 95 20.57 9.27 4.33
CA GLY A 95 21.33 9.69 3.16
C GLY A 95 22.55 10.49 3.64
N ASP A 96 23.74 10.00 3.34
CA ASP A 96 24.93 10.80 3.57
C ASP A 96 24.89 11.95 2.55
N THR A 97 24.70 13.17 3.04
CA THR A 97 24.68 14.38 2.20
C THR A 97 26.10 14.83 1.83
N THR A 98 27.11 14.04 2.21
CA THR A 98 28.47 14.22 1.70
C THR A 98 28.44 14.08 0.17
N LEU A 99 28.91 15.11 -0.49
CA LEU A 99 28.89 15.30 -1.95
C LEU A 99 29.62 14.19 -2.74
N GLU A 100 30.21 13.21 -2.05
CA GLU A 100 30.92 12.08 -2.66
C GLU A 100 29.98 10.98 -3.17
N ASN A 101 28.71 10.97 -2.75
CA ASN A 101 27.72 10.02 -3.25
C ASN A 101 26.36 10.72 -3.47
N PRO A 102 26.17 11.42 -4.60
CA PRO A 102 24.96 12.21 -4.84
C PRO A 102 23.71 11.33 -4.79
N SER A 103 22.64 11.88 -4.23
CA SER A 103 21.36 11.16 -4.07
C SER A 103 20.90 10.55 -5.40
N PHE A 104 20.30 9.35 -5.32
CA PHE A 104 19.82 8.56 -6.48
C PHE A 104 18.91 9.36 -7.43
N CYS A 105 18.30 10.44 -6.94
CA CYS A 105 17.45 11.35 -7.69
C CYS A 105 18.19 12.36 -8.57
N SER A 106 19.51 12.50 -8.47
CA SER A 106 20.31 13.41 -9.29
C SER A 106 20.28 13.09 -10.78
N ASN A 107 19.94 11.84 -11.13
CA ASN A 107 19.84 11.36 -12.51
C ASN A 107 18.39 11.08 -12.96
N ILE A 108 17.37 11.43 -12.18
CA ILE A 108 15.99 11.35 -12.68
C ILE A 108 15.85 12.45 -13.75
N PRO A 109 15.60 12.10 -15.02
CA PRO A 109 15.38 13.09 -16.05
C PRO A 109 14.19 13.97 -15.64
N ILE A 110 14.31 15.28 -15.80
CA ILE A 110 13.17 16.20 -15.69
C ILE A 110 12.17 15.76 -16.76
N CYS A 111 11.14 15.02 -16.37
CA CYS A 111 10.10 14.55 -17.26
C CYS A 111 9.09 15.67 -17.49
N ASP A 112 9.54 16.80 -18.04
CA ASP A 112 8.69 17.86 -18.55
C ASP A 112 9.23 18.29 -19.91
N LYS A 113 8.95 17.48 -20.94
CA LYS A 113 8.87 18.03 -22.30
C LYS A 113 7.55 18.79 -22.34
N VAL A 114 7.63 20.08 -22.10
CA VAL A 114 6.51 21.02 -22.24
C VAL A 114 6.18 21.07 -23.74
N ASP A 115 5.10 20.40 -24.16
CA ASP A 115 4.39 20.77 -25.37
C ASP A 115 3.30 21.76 -24.91
N ASP A 116 3.32 22.97 -25.47
CA ASP A 116 2.60 24.14 -24.98
C ASP A 116 1.09 24.04 -25.20
N SER A 117 0.42 23.14 -24.49
CA SER A 117 -1.02 23.08 -24.45
C SER A 117 -1.53 22.56 -23.09
N GLU A 118 -2.00 23.52 -22.32
CA GLU A 118 -2.90 23.43 -21.17
C GLU A 118 -2.30 23.45 -19.75
N CYS A 119 -2.79 24.43 -19.00
CA CYS A 119 -2.48 24.77 -17.63
C CYS A 119 -2.80 23.64 -16.65
N ILE A 120 -1.82 23.21 -15.86
CA ILE A 120 -2.06 22.72 -14.51
C ILE A 120 -1.12 23.49 -13.57
N ILE A 121 -1.72 24.14 -12.59
CA ILE A 121 -1.02 24.88 -11.52
C ILE A 121 -0.15 23.90 -10.73
N ALA A 122 1.10 23.75 -11.14
CA ALA A 122 2.09 22.97 -10.41
C ALA A 122 2.88 23.91 -9.51
N SER A 123 2.74 23.73 -8.19
CA SER A 123 3.51 24.46 -7.18
C SER A 123 5.01 24.28 -7.44
N LYS A 124 5.69 25.36 -7.81
CA LYS A 124 7.15 25.35 -8.02
C LYS A 124 7.85 25.36 -6.68
N ARG A 125 8.77 24.42 -6.46
CA ARG A 125 9.70 24.42 -5.33
C ARG A 125 10.77 25.47 -5.56
N GLN A 126 10.87 26.46 -4.66
CA GLN A 126 11.83 27.55 -4.84
C GLN A 126 13.20 27.27 -4.19
N ASN A 127 13.28 26.35 -3.22
CA ASN A 127 14.56 25.94 -2.59
C ASN A 127 14.43 24.63 -1.79
N VAL A 128 15.60 24.12 -1.37
CA VAL A 128 15.81 22.81 -0.71
C VAL A 128 15.19 22.66 0.69
N GLU A 129 14.68 23.75 1.30
CA GLU A 129 14.09 23.71 2.65
C GLU A 129 12.57 23.53 2.70
N GLY A 130 11.92 23.24 1.56
CA GLY A 130 10.60 22.60 1.56
C GLY A 130 9.40 23.44 2.03
N ILE A 131 9.49 24.77 2.02
CA ILE A 131 8.34 25.64 2.36
C ILE A 131 7.48 25.90 1.11
N TRP A 132 6.20 25.50 1.17
CA TRP A 132 5.22 25.75 0.11
C TRP A 132 4.46 27.05 0.38
N ILE A 133 4.55 28.03 -0.52
CA ILE A 133 3.66 29.20 -0.52
C ILE A 133 2.67 29.05 -1.68
N LYS A 134 1.38 29.18 -1.38
CA LYS A 134 0.30 29.27 -2.38
C LYS A 134 0.24 30.70 -2.91
N ASN A 135 0.32 30.87 -4.22
CA ASN A 135 -0.24 32.02 -4.92
C ASN A 135 -1.52 31.57 -5.62
#